data_AF-A0A3B8Y698-F1
#
_entry.id   AF-A0A3B8Y698-F1
#
_cell.length_a   1.000
_cell.length_b   1.000
_cell.length_c   1.000
_cell.angle_alpha   90.00
_cell.angle_beta   90.00
_cell.angle_gamma   90.00
#
_symmetry.space_group_name_H-M   'P 1'
#
loop_
_entity.id
_entity.type
_entity.pdbx_description
1 polymer ?
#
loop_
_entity_poly.entity_id
_entity_poly.type
_entity_poly.pdbx_seq_one_letter_code
_entity_poly.pdbx_strand_id
1 'polypeptide(L)'
;DPKWVLYGVLILEPKQQNKDPKYINLMEEIADSVINTYYQDIKQGKVQEPITFRQKAFDILAELNLEKHKDWVNTINALKKNDNNNAKSGQTLNANLNETLRITDTTKGLVYIQYNDESKKEQVRQFRKKLSEKSWNVPGEEFIPKSKSDYKVNQIRFFNETDKKLAEQLKTETEKSLNCTGCFSIKKFSKNYPNVKQGQLEIWINFEDERFRS
;
A
#
# COMPACT_ATOMS: atom_id res chain seq x y z
N ASP A 1 10.18 4.46 -6.33
CA ASP A 1 9.94 4.38 -7.78
C ASP A 1 9.20 3.07 -8.08
N PRO A 2 7.96 3.11 -8.59
CA PRO A 2 7.10 1.92 -8.79
C PRO A 2 7.73 0.83 -9.64
N LYS A 3 8.69 1.18 -10.50
CA LYS A 3 9.37 0.23 -11.39
C LYS A 3 10.15 -0.84 -10.63
N TRP A 4 10.72 -0.52 -9.48
CA TRP A 4 11.52 -1.48 -8.69
C TRP A 4 10.66 -2.56 -8.02
N VAL A 5 9.42 -2.24 -7.67
CA VAL A 5 8.45 -3.22 -7.11
C VAL A 5 8.04 -4.23 -8.18
N LEU A 6 7.82 -3.76 -9.41
CA LEU A 6 7.55 -4.62 -10.57
C LEU A 6 8.72 -5.55 -10.89
N TYR A 7 9.97 -5.06 -10.88
CA TYR A 7 11.16 -5.91 -11.06
C TYR A 7 11.36 -6.91 -9.93
N GLY A 8 11.01 -6.55 -8.68
CA GLY A 8 11.02 -7.46 -7.55
C GLY A 8 10.17 -8.71 -7.79
N VAL A 9 8.95 -8.56 -8.29
CA VAL A 9 8.06 -9.69 -8.61
C VAL A 9 8.66 -10.61 -9.68
N LEU A 10 9.38 -10.09 -10.67
CA LEU A 10 9.99 -10.92 -11.72
C LEU A 10 11.15 -11.78 -11.25
N ILE A 11 11.88 -11.35 -10.23
CA ILE A 11 13.09 -12.04 -9.76
C ILE A 11 12.76 -12.99 -8.59
N LEU A 12 11.66 -12.72 -7.91
CA LEU A 12 11.19 -13.54 -6.80
C LEU A 12 10.50 -14.80 -7.32
N GLU A 13 10.98 -15.96 -6.89
CA GLU A 13 10.32 -17.24 -7.07
C GLU A 13 9.84 -17.73 -5.70
N PRO A 14 8.60 -18.19 -5.57
CA PRO A 14 8.18 -18.94 -4.41
C PRO A 14 8.84 -20.32 -4.49
N LYS A 15 10.10 -20.40 -4.09
CA LYS A 15 10.73 -21.72 -3.92
C LYS A 15 10.07 -22.33 -2.69
N GLN A 16 9.33 -23.43 -2.87
CA GLN A 16 8.70 -24.23 -1.80
C GLN A 16 9.62 -24.55 -0.60
N GLN A 17 10.94 -24.42 -0.79
CA GLN A 17 11.97 -24.66 0.22
C GLN A 17 12.25 -23.47 1.15
N ASN A 18 11.81 -22.24 0.84
CA ASN A 18 12.13 -21.07 1.65
C ASN A 18 11.01 -20.77 2.67
N LYS A 19 11.04 -21.48 3.81
CA LYS A 19 10.07 -21.33 4.91
C LYS A 19 10.36 -20.14 5.84
N ASP A 20 11.30 -19.27 5.49
CA ASP A 20 11.60 -18.09 6.32
C ASP A 20 10.38 -17.15 6.37
N PRO A 21 9.78 -16.92 7.55
CA PRO A 21 8.63 -16.02 7.70
C PRO A 21 8.90 -14.61 7.19
N LYS A 22 10.15 -14.13 7.24
CA LYS A 22 10.52 -12.81 6.71
C LYS A 22 10.44 -12.78 5.19
N TYR A 23 10.86 -13.86 4.54
CA TYR A 23 10.76 -14.01 3.09
C TYR A 23 9.28 -14.10 2.66
N ILE A 24 8.49 -14.92 3.36
CA ILE A 24 7.04 -15.05 3.09
C ILE A 24 6.32 -13.70 3.23
N ASN A 25 6.58 -12.95 4.30
CA ASN A 25 5.96 -11.63 4.49
C ASN A 25 6.37 -10.63 3.40
N LEU A 26 7.64 -10.63 3.00
CA LEU A 26 8.12 -9.77 1.92
C LEU A 26 7.46 -10.13 0.57
N MET A 27 7.29 -11.42 0.29
CA MET A 27 6.61 -11.91 -0.91
C MET A 27 5.13 -11.49 -0.91
N GLU A 28 4.44 -11.60 0.23
CA GLU A 28 3.07 -11.13 0.39
C GLU A 28 2.97 -9.62 0.16
N GLU A 29 3.83 -8.82 0.80
CA GLU A 29 3.80 -7.35 0.70
C GLU A 29 4.04 -6.87 -0.74
N ILE A 30 4.99 -7.48 -1.45
CA ILE A 30 5.30 -7.13 -2.83
C ILE A 30 4.13 -7.53 -3.76
N ALA A 31 3.58 -8.73 -3.59
CA ALA A 31 2.45 -9.19 -4.40
C ALA A 31 1.20 -8.33 -4.16
N ASP A 32 0.86 -8.04 -2.90
CA ASP A 32 -0.22 -7.12 -2.52
C ASP A 32 -0.01 -5.73 -3.13
N SER A 33 1.22 -5.21 -3.12
CA SER A 33 1.54 -3.90 -3.70
C SER A 33 1.31 -3.85 -5.22
N VAL A 34 1.76 -4.88 -5.95
CA VAL A 34 1.57 -4.96 -7.41
C VAL A 34 0.09 -5.09 -7.76
N ILE A 35 -0.66 -5.91 -7.02
CA ILE A 35 -2.10 -6.08 -7.21
C ILE A 35 -2.85 -4.78 -6.94
N ASN A 36 -2.52 -4.09 -5.84
CA ASN A 36 -3.12 -2.80 -5.52
C ASN A 36 -2.81 -1.72 -6.56
N THR A 37 -1.58 -1.70 -7.08
CA THR A 37 -1.19 -0.77 -8.16
C THR A 37 -1.99 -1.04 -9.42
N TYR A 38 -2.10 -2.31 -9.80
CA TYR A 38 -2.91 -2.74 -10.94
C TYR A 38 -4.38 -2.32 -10.81
N TYR A 39 -4.97 -2.46 -9.61
CA TYR A 39 -6.33 -1.98 -9.37
C TYR A 39 -6.51 -0.50 -9.58
N GLN A 40 -5.54 0.31 -9.13
CA GLN A 40 -5.60 1.75 -9.34
C GLN A 40 -5.53 2.12 -10.81
N ASP A 41 -4.84 1.32 -11.62
CA ASP A 41 -4.73 1.54 -13.05
C ASP A 41 -5.97 1.06 -13.81
N ILE A 42 -6.61 -0.05 -13.41
CA ILE A 42 -7.93 -0.46 -13.94
C ILE A 42 -8.97 0.61 -13.66
N LYS A 43 -9.08 1.09 -12.40
CA LYS A 43 -10.05 2.13 -12.01
C LYS A 43 -9.87 3.42 -12.82
N GLN A 44 -8.67 3.65 -13.36
CA GLN A 44 -8.33 4.84 -14.14
C GLN A 44 -8.36 4.60 -15.65
N GLY A 45 -8.73 3.39 -16.12
CA GLY A 45 -8.71 3.03 -17.54
C GLY A 45 -7.31 2.97 -18.15
N LYS A 46 -6.26 2.90 -17.31
CA LYS A 46 -4.84 2.95 -17.71
C LYS A 46 -4.22 1.56 -17.80
N VAL A 47 -4.92 0.61 -18.42
CA VAL A 47 -4.40 -0.76 -18.55
C VAL A 47 -3.51 -0.85 -19.80
N GLN A 48 -2.22 -0.53 -19.66
CA GLN A 48 -1.23 -0.75 -20.72
C GLN A 48 -0.10 -1.73 -20.35
N GLU A 49 0.04 -2.12 -19.08
CA GLU A 49 1.15 -2.98 -18.67
C GLU A 49 0.98 -4.44 -19.12
N PRO A 50 2.08 -5.20 -19.34
CA PRO A 50 2.00 -6.59 -19.77
C PRO A 50 1.33 -7.49 -18.71
N ILE A 51 0.63 -8.52 -19.18
CA ILE A 51 -0.10 -9.51 -18.36
C ILE A 51 0.85 -10.28 -17.41
N THR A 52 2.14 -10.33 -17.71
CA THR A 52 3.14 -11.20 -17.06
C THR A 52 3.45 -10.84 -15.61
N PHE A 53 3.58 -9.55 -15.25
CA PHE A 53 3.84 -9.14 -13.86
C PHE A 53 2.65 -9.45 -12.93
N ARG A 54 1.46 -9.30 -13.49
CA ARG A 54 0.18 -9.50 -12.80
C ARG A 54 -0.02 -10.98 -12.50
N GLN A 55 0.16 -11.81 -13.52
CA GLN A 55 0.10 -13.27 -13.38
C GLN A 55 1.06 -13.75 -12.29
N LYS A 56 2.30 -13.21 -12.27
CA LYS A 56 3.32 -13.62 -11.32
C LYS A 56 3.03 -13.20 -9.87
N ALA A 57 2.52 -11.99 -9.65
CA ALA A 57 2.06 -11.58 -8.31
C ALA A 57 0.91 -12.46 -7.80
N PHE A 58 0.01 -12.85 -8.70
CA PHE A 58 -1.07 -13.78 -8.39
C PHE A 58 -0.58 -15.22 -8.13
N ASP A 59 0.39 -15.69 -8.89
CA ASP A 59 1.02 -17.00 -8.68
C ASP A 59 1.71 -17.06 -7.30
N ILE A 60 2.40 -15.98 -6.92
CA ILE A 60 3.00 -15.85 -5.59
C ILE A 60 1.93 -15.98 -4.50
N LEU A 61 0.82 -15.22 -4.56
CA LEU A 61 -0.21 -15.32 -3.51
C LEU A 61 -0.90 -16.69 -3.47
N ALA A 62 -1.13 -17.31 -4.64
CA ALA A 62 -1.71 -18.64 -4.73
C ALA A 62 -0.80 -19.71 -4.12
N GLU A 63 0.51 -19.63 -4.36
CA GLU A 63 1.50 -20.55 -3.81
C GLU A 63 1.72 -20.37 -2.30
N LEU A 64 1.60 -19.14 -1.80
CA LEU A 64 1.67 -18.87 -0.35
C LEU A 64 0.46 -19.44 0.41
N ASN A 65 -0.66 -19.73 -0.29
CA ASN A 65 -1.88 -20.35 0.25
C ASN A 65 -2.34 -19.76 1.60
N LEU A 66 -2.19 -18.45 1.75
CA LEU A 66 -2.55 -17.74 2.97
C LEU A 66 -4.08 -17.66 3.06
N GLU A 67 -4.64 -18.09 4.19
CA GLU A 67 -6.07 -18.09 4.46
C GLU A 67 -6.73 -16.72 4.20
N LYS A 68 -5.99 -15.65 4.49
CA LYS A 68 -6.34 -14.25 4.24
C LYS A 68 -6.66 -13.92 2.78
N HIS A 69 -6.13 -14.69 1.84
CA HIS A 69 -6.22 -14.43 0.39
C HIS A 69 -6.99 -15.53 -0.35
N LYS A 70 -7.66 -16.45 0.34
CA LYS A 70 -8.39 -17.58 -0.28
C LYS A 70 -9.41 -17.14 -1.32
N ASP A 71 -10.21 -16.12 -1.03
CA ASP A 71 -11.23 -15.61 -1.95
C ASP A 71 -10.60 -15.08 -3.24
N TRP A 72 -9.46 -14.42 -3.09
CA TRP A 72 -8.65 -13.90 -4.18
C TRP A 72 -8.06 -15.00 -5.06
N VAL A 73 -7.45 -16.00 -4.43
CA VAL A 73 -6.88 -17.16 -5.12
C VAL A 73 -7.98 -17.93 -5.86
N ASN A 74 -9.17 -18.05 -5.28
CA ASN A 74 -10.32 -18.66 -5.94
C ASN A 74 -10.77 -17.86 -7.16
N THR A 75 -10.86 -16.53 -7.06
CA THR A 75 -11.19 -15.66 -8.20
C THR A 75 -10.16 -15.79 -9.32
N ILE A 76 -8.85 -15.78 -9.00
CA ILE A 76 -7.78 -15.95 -9.99
C ILE A 76 -7.86 -17.33 -10.66
N ASN A 77 -8.06 -18.39 -9.89
CA ASN A 77 -8.18 -19.75 -10.42
C ASN A 77 -9.43 -19.90 -11.33
N ALA A 78 -10.52 -19.20 -11.01
CA ALA A 78 -11.69 -19.12 -11.88
C ALA A 78 -11.39 -18.35 -13.18
N LEU A 79 -10.60 -17.28 -13.11
CA LEU A 79 -10.15 -16.52 -14.28
C LEU A 79 -9.25 -17.37 -15.21
N LYS A 80 -8.26 -18.07 -14.65
CA LYS A 80 -7.36 -18.97 -15.40
C LYS A 80 -8.11 -20.11 -16.10
N LYS A 81 -9.15 -20.66 -15.46
CA LYS A 81 -10.00 -21.70 -16.06
C LYS A 81 -10.87 -21.18 -17.22
N ASN A 82 -11.25 -19.90 -17.21
CA ASN A 82 -12.05 -19.30 -18.28
C ASN A 82 -11.20 -18.88 -19.49
N ASP A 83 -9.98 -18.41 -19.29
CA ASP A 83 -9.07 -18.06 -20.40
C ASP A 83 -8.60 -19.27 -21.21
N ASN A 84 -8.48 -20.45 -20.58
CA ASN A 84 -8.19 -21.69 -21.28
C ASN A 84 -9.34 -22.21 -22.18
N ASN A 85 -10.56 -21.69 -22.01
CA ASN A 85 -11.73 -22.22 -22.71
C ASN A 85 -12.35 -21.26 -23.74
N ASN A 86 -12.00 -19.97 -23.79
CA ASN A 86 -12.52 -19.07 -24.84
C ASN A 86 -11.65 -17.82 -25.02
N ALA A 87 -11.04 -17.68 -26.21
CA ALA A 87 -10.31 -16.49 -26.66
C ALA A 87 -11.19 -15.24 -26.94
N LYS A 88 -12.34 -15.09 -26.25
CA LYS A 88 -13.29 -13.96 -26.38
C LYS A 88 -13.89 -13.51 -25.04
N SER A 89 -13.18 -13.66 -23.92
CA SER A 89 -13.71 -13.50 -22.54
C SER A 89 -13.63 -12.08 -21.93
N GLY A 90 -13.25 -11.04 -22.69
CA GLY A 90 -13.02 -9.69 -22.15
C GLY A 90 -14.23 -9.02 -21.48
N GLN A 91 -15.46 -9.44 -21.78
CA GLN A 91 -16.68 -8.88 -21.17
C GLN A 91 -17.12 -9.59 -19.89
N THR A 92 -16.85 -10.88 -19.73
CA THR A 92 -17.24 -11.67 -18.54
C THR A 92 -16.29 -11.42 -17.36
N LEU A 93 -15.05 -11.00 -17.65
CA LEU A 93 -14.06 -10.55 -16.67
C LEU A 93 -14.55 -9.37 -15.83
N ASN A 94 -15.25 -8.40 -16.43
CA ASN A 94 -15.71 -7.20 -15.72
C ASN A 94 -16.85 -7.48 -14.72
N ALA A 95 -17.71 -8.46 -14.98
CA ALA A 95 -18.87 -8.73 -14.12
C ALA A 95 -18.48 -9.42 -12.81
N ASN A 96 -17.59 -10.43 -12.86
CA ASN A 96 -17.09 -11.09 -11.66
C ASN A 96 -16.08 -10.23 -10.89
N LEU A 97 -15.28 -9.41 -11.59
CA LEU A 97 -14.45 -8.41 -10.92
C LEU A 97 -15.34 -7.43 -10.16
N ASN A 98 -16.46 -6.97 -10.73
CA ASN A 98 -17.38 -6.02 -10.08
C ASN A 98 -18.04 -6.55 -8.80
N GLU A 99 -18.25 -7.87 -8.70
CA GLU A 99 -18.82 -8.50 -7.51
C GLU A 99 -17.77 -8.69 -6.40
N THR A 100 -16.52 -9.02 -6.75
CA THR A 100 -15.39 -9.02 -5.81
C THR A 100 -14.91 -7.59 -5.44
N LEU A 101 -15.07 -6.61 -6.34
CA LEU A 101 -14.72 -5.20 -6.19
C LEU A 101 -15.51 -4.51 -5.06
N ARG A 102 -16.69 -5.04 -4.68
CA ARG A 102 -17.48 -4.52 -3.54
C ARG A 102 -16.78 -4.70 -2.19
N ILE A 103 -15.78 -5.58 -2.08
CA ILE A 103 -15.06 -5.83 -0.82
C ILE A 103 -13.93 -4.80 -0.59
N THR A 104 -13.52 -4.02 -1.61
CA THR A 104 -12.37 -3.10 -1.52
C THR A 104 -12.71 -1.60 -1.55
N ASP A 105 -13.98 -1.21 -1.55
CA ASP A 105 -14.40 0.18 -1.80
C ASP A 105 -14.48 1.09 -0.55
N THR A 106 -13.90 0.66 0.58
CA THR A 106 -13.98 1.41 1.85
C THR A 106 -12.67 2.11 2.26
N THR A 107 -11.60 2.01 1.46
CA THR A 107 -10.31 2.60 1.86
C THR A 107 -10.32 4.12 1.72
N LYS A 108 -9.98 4.84 2.80
CA LYS A 108 -10.01 6.32 2.87
C LYS A 108 -8.97 6.99 1.96
N GLY A 109 -7.77 6.42 1.88
CA GLY A 109 -6.66 6.98 1.11
C GLY A 109 -5.40 6.12 1.21
N LEU A 110 -4.43 6.39 0.35
CA LEU A 110 -3.11 5.77 0.32
C LEU A 110 -2.13 6.58 1.17
N VAL A 111 -1.48 5.93 2.13
CA VAL A 111 -0.64 6.57 3.13
C VAL A 111 0.74 5.93 3.16
N TYR A 112 1.78 6.73 2.97
CA TYR A 112 3.16 6.30 3.16
C TYR A 112 3.67 6.78 4.52
N ILE A 113 4.34 5.90 5.27
CA ILE A 113 4.91 6.24 6.58
C ILE A 113 6.42 6.33 6.47
N GLN A 114 6.98 7.46 6.88
CA GLN A 114 8.41 7.71 6.99
C GLN A 114 8.77 8.05 8.43
N TYR A 115 9.83 7.45 8.95
CA TYR A 115 10.28 7.63 10.34
C TYR A 115 11.80 7.69 10.45
N ASN A 116 12.32 8.35 11.50
CA ASN A 116 13.76 8.65 11.61
C ASN A 116 14.48 7.99 12.81
N ASP A 117 13.80 7.13 13.56
CA ASP A 117 14.37 6.41 14.70
C ASP A 117 14.16 4.89 14.52
N GLU A 118 15.22 4.18 14.12
CA GLU A 118 15.17 2.73 13.88
C GLU A 118 14.82 1.94 15.15
N SER A 119 15.12 2.47 16.35
CA SER A 119 14.72 1.83 17.61
C SER A 119 13.21 1.79 17.81
N LYS A 120 12.46 2.63 17.08
CA LYS A 120 11.00 2.74 17.12
C LYS A 120 10.30 1.98 15.99
N LYS A 121 11.03 1.23 15.17
CA LYS A 121 10.47 0.47 14.04
C LYS A 121 9.26 -0.38 14.42
N GLU A 122 9.31 -1.10 15.55
CA GLU A 122 8.19 -1.94 15.97
C GLU A 122 6.96 -1.11 16.38
N GLN A 123 7.17 0.03 17.04
CA GLN A 123 6.09 0.98 17.34
C GLN A 123 5.45 1.50 16.04
N VAL A 124 6.26 1.81 15.01
CA VAL A 124 5.79 2.25 13.70
C VAL A 124 5.00 1.15 12.98
N ARG A 125 5.44 -0.11 13.05
CA ARG A 125 4.71 -1.27 12.51
C ARG A 125 3.36 -1.48 13.16
N GLN A 126 3.29 -1.38 14.48
CA GLN A 126 2.02 -1.45 15.21
C GLN A 126 1.11 -0.29 14.84
N PHE A 127 1.66 0.92 14.70
CA PHE A 127 0.93 2.09 14.22
C PHE A 127 0.37 1.88 12.80
N ARG A 128 1.17 1.36 11.86
CA ARG A 128 0.73 1.00 10.50
C ARG A 128 -0.48 0.08 10.54
N LYS A 129 -0.41 -1.00 11.32
CA LYS A 129 -1.52 -1.96 11.48
C LYS A 129 -2.80 -1.28 11.98
N LYS A 130 -2.70 -0.42 13.00
CA LYS A 130 -3.84 0.36 13.53
C LYS A 130 -4.47 1.28 12.50
N LEU A 131 -3.69 1.86 11.58
CA LEU A 131 -4.24 2.65 10.48
C LEU A 131 -4.96 1.76 9.47
N SER A 132 -4.39 0.60 9.13
CA SER A 132 -5.04 -0.37 8.24
C SER A 132 -6.38 -0.87 8.80
N GLU A 133 -6.46 -1.14 10.10
CA GLU A 133 -7.72 -1.47 10.81
C GLU A 133 -8.78 -0.37 10.70
N LYS A 134 -8.39 0.88 10.45
CA LYS A 134 -9.28 2.03 10.24
C LYS A 134 -9.54 2.35 8.77
N SER A 135 -9.32 1.36 7.90
CA SER A 135 -9.53 1.44 6.46
C SER A 135 -8.59 2.41 5.74
N TRP A 136 -7.38 2.64 6.25
CA TRP A 136 -6.34 3.29 5.44
C TRP A 136 -5.55 2.27 4.64
N ASN A 137 -5.21 2.60 3.39
CA ASN A 137 -4.28 1.80 2.61
C ASN A 137 -2.86 2.24 2.96
N VAL A 138 -2.13 1.41 3.71
CA VAL A 138 -0.79 1.74 4.23
C VAL A 138 0.20 0.64 3.81
N PRO A 139 0.75 0.69 2.59
CA PRO A 139 1.49 -0.43 1.99
C PRO A 139 2.80 -0.74 2.71
N GLY A 140 3.41 0.22 3.42
CA GLY A 140 4.64 -0.01 4.14
C GLY A 140 5.15 1.19 4.93
N GLU A 141 6.29 0.99 5.58
CA GLU A 141 7.04 2.00 6.32
C GLU A 141 8.48 2.10 5.80
N GLU A 142 9.03 3.32 5.79
CA GLU A 142 10.40 3.60 5.34
C GLU A 142 11.19 4.32 6.44
N PHE A 143 12.36 3.77 6.77
CA PHE A 143 13.32 4.44 7.64
C PHE A 143 14.12 5.47 6.85
N ILE A 144 14.05 6.73 7.27
CA ILE A 144 14.83 7.83 6.72
C ILE A 144 15.84 8.29 7.78
N PRO A 145 17.15 8.01 7.61
CA PRO A 145 18.17 8.50 8.52
C PRO A 145 18.10 10.02 8.66
N LYS A 146 18.35 10.56 9.86
CA LYS A 146 18.35 12.01 10.07
C LYS A 146 19.28 12.79 9.15
N SER A 147 20.43 12.21 8.81
CA SER A 147 21.38 12.82 7.87
C SER A 147 20.80 13.03 6.46
N LYS A 148 19.67 12.39 6.16
CA LYS A 148 18.92 12.49 4.90
C LYS A 148 17.53 13.13 5.08
N SER A 149 17.17 13.53 6.30
CA SER A 149 15.89 14.15 6.61
C SER A 149 16.10 15.63 6.87
N ASP A 150 15.61 16.47 5.96
CA ASP A 150 15.54 17.93 6.19
C ASP A 150 14.44 18.32 7.19
N TYR A 151 13.71 17.33 7.73
CA TYR A 151 12.54 17.54 8.56
C TYR A 151 12.85 17.38 10.03
N LYS A 152 12.66 18.48 10.76
CA LYS A 152 12.82 18.56 12.22
C LYS A 152 11.52 18.27 12.98
N VAL A 153 10.38 18.18 12.29
CA VAL A 153 9.06 18.17 12.91
C VAL A 153 8.13 17.12 12.30
N ASN A 154 7.22 16.56 13.10
CA ASN A 154 6.22 15.62 12.56
C ASN A 154 5.22 16.32 11.65
N GLN A 155 4.90 15.67 10.53
CA GLN A 155 4.06 16.24 9.49
C GLN A 155 3.14 15.19 8.87
N ILE A 156 1.93 15.61 8.53
CA ILE A 156 1.09 14.95 7.53
C ILE A 156 1.18 15.77 6.25
N ARG A 157 1.52 15.11 5.15
CA ARG A 157 1.62 15.78 3.85
C ARG A 157 0.55 15.31 2.91
N PHE A 158 0.08 16.25 2.10
CA PHE A 158 -0.84 16.01 1.01
C PHE A 158 -0.32 16.68 -0.26
N PHE A 159 -0.65 16.08 -1.40
CA PHE A 159 -0.14 16.53 -2.70
C PHE A 159 -1.19 17.25 -3.54
N ASN A 160 -2.47 16.93 -3.35
CA ASN A 160 -3.59 17.60 -4.01
C ASN A 160 -4.39 18.43 -3.01
N GLU A 161 -4.80 19.66 -3.37
CA GLU A 161 -5.61 20.52 -2.49
C GLU A 161 -6.92 19.87 -2.07
N THR A 162 -7.51 19.04 -2.93
CA THR A 162 -8.73 18.29 -2.61
C THR A 162 -8.55 17.34 -1.42
N ASP A 163 -7.31 16.93 -1.14
CA ASP A 163 -6.98 15.96 -0.08
C ASP A 163 -6.72 16.62 1.27
N LYS A 164 -6.82 17.95 1.38
CA LYS A 164 -6.59 18.65 2.66
C LYS A 164 -7.47 18.12 3.79
N LYS A 165 -8.77 17.92 3.52
CA LYS A 165 -9.71 17.36 4.51
C LYS A 165 -9.36 15.92 4.88
N LEU A 166 -8.89 15.13 3.92
CA LEU A 166 -8.44 13.77 4.15
C LEU A 166 -7.16 13.76 5.02
N ALA A 167 -6.25 14.70 4.81
CA ALA A 167 -5.06 14.89 5.64
C ALA A 167 -5.41 15.29 7.09
N GLU A 168 -6.46 16.09 7.30
CA GLU A 168 -6.97 16.44 8.63
C GLU A 168 -7.54 15.22 9.38
N GLN A 169 -8.24 14.35 8.67
CA GLN A 169 -8.71 13.06 9.20
C GLN A 169 -7.53 12.16 9.58
N LEU A 170 -6.55 12.03 8.67
CA LEU A 170 -5.35 11.24 8.93
C LEU A 170 -4.56 11.77 10.13
N LYS A 171 -4.43 13.10 10.26
CA LYS A 171 -3.80 13.74 11.43
C LYS A 171 -4.48 13.31 12.72
N THR A 172 -5.81 13.46 12.79
CA THR A 172 -6.58 13.12 14.00
C THR A 172 -6.39 11.66 14.39
N GLU A 173 -6.42 10.76 13.40
CA GLU A 173 -6.23 9.34 13.65
C GLU A 173 -4.78 8.99 14.04
N THR A 174 -3.81 9.67 13.45
CA THR A 174 -2.38 9.51 13.76
C THR A 174 -2.09 9.94 15.19
N GLU A 175 -2.51 11.14 15.56
CA GLU A 175 -2.37 11.73 16.90
C GLU A 175 -3.02 10.83 17.96
N LYS A 176 -4.23 10.33 17.70
CA LYS A 176 -4.91 9.38 18.59
C LYS A 176 -4.14 8.05 18.71
N SER A 177 -3.61 7.52 17.61
CA SER A 177 -2.98 6.19 17.60
C SER A 177 -1.59 6.18 18.24
N LEU A 178 -0.90 7.33 18.19
CA LEU A 178 0.41 7.55 18.81
C LEU A 178 0.31 8.24 20.18
N ASN A 179 -0.90 8.47 20.69
CA ASN A 179 -1.17 9.13 21.96
C ASN A 179 -0.47 10.49 22.10
N CYS A 180 -0.66 11.34 21.09
CA CYS A 180 0.13 12.55 20.92
C CYS A 180 -0.73 13.65 20.29
N THR A 181 -1.24 14.57 21.11
CA THR A 181 -2.18 15.61 20.65
C THR A 181 -1.43 16.83 20.14
N GLY A 182 -1.73 17.30 18.92
CA GLY A 182 -1.13 18.52 18.35
C GLY A 182 0.33 18.36 17.89
N CYS A 183 0.86 17.14 17.87
CA CYS A 183 2.25 16.92 17.50
C CYS A 183 2.49 16.80 16.00
N PHE A 184 1.44 16.75 15.17
CA PHE A 184 1.56 16.77 13.72
C PHE A 184 1.10 18.10 13.15
N SER A 185 1.85 18.65 12.19
CA SER A 185 1.37 19.75 11.35
C SER A 185 0.95 19.23 9.97
N ILE A 186 0.02 19.90 9.31
CA ILE A 186 -0.40 19.54 7.94
C ILE A 186 0.34 20.45 6.95
N LYS A 187 0.93 19.85 5.90
CA LYS A 187 1.68 20.61 4.89
C LYS A 187 1.34 20.16 3.48
N LYS A 188 1.08 21.12 2.59
CA LYS A 188 0.97 20.87 1.14
C LYS A 188 2.35 20.65 0.54
N PHE A 189 2.53 19.59 -0.23
CA PHE A 189 3.81 19.24 -0.88
C PHE A 189 3.77 19.21 -2.41
N SER A 190 2.71 19.77 -3.00
CA SER A 190 2.39 19.67 -4.45
C SER A 190 3.46 20.23 -5.40
N LYS A 191 4.24 21.24 -4.99
CA LYS A 191 5.14 21.97 -5.92
C LYS A 191 6.25 21.09 -6.50
N ASN A 192 6.68 20.06 -5.77
CA ASN A 192 7.76 19.18 -6.19
C ASN A 192 7.25 17.89 -6.86
N TYR A 193 5.94 17.64 -6.83
CA TYR A 193 5.34 16.37 -7.26
C TYR A 193 3.99 16.60 -7.96
N PRO A 194 3.97 17.24 -9.14
CA PRO A 194 2.73 17.62 -9.83
C PRO A 194 1.88 16.44 -10.30
N ASN A 195 2.47 15.24 -10.42
CA ASN A 195 1.82 14.06 -10.99
C ASN A 195 1.31 13.07 -9.94
N VAL A 196 1.29 13.44 -8.67
CA VAL A 196 0.76 12.58 -7.60
C VAL A 196 -0.75 12.45 -7.74
N LYS A 197 -1.25 11.21 -7.77
CA LYS A 197 -2.68 10.92 -7.86
C LYS A 197 -3.39 11.42 -6.60
N GLN A 198 -4.65 11.82 -6.74
CA GLN A 198 -5.50 12.20 -5.61
C GLN A 198 -5.63 11.05 -4.60
N GLY A 199 -5.76 11.39 -3.32
CA GLY A 199 -5.92 10.43 -2.22
C GLY A 199 -4.61 9.85 -1.69
N GLN A 200 -3.46 10.41 -2.09
CA GLN A 200 -2.14 10.03 -1.59
C GLN A 200 -1.65 11.02 -0.51
N LEU A 201 -1.15 10.47 0.60
CA LEU A 201 -0.69 11.20 1.77
C LEU A 201 0.64 10.62 2.29
N GLU A 202 1.41 11.42 3.00
CA GLU A 202 2.59 10.95 3.75
C GLU A 202 2.46 11.30 5.23
N ILE A 203 2.98 10.42 6.09
CA ILE A 203 3.21 10.66 7.51
C ILE A 203 4.72 10.68 7.74
N TRP A 204 5.21 11.80 8.27
CA TRP A 204 6.58 11.94 8.73
C TRP A 204 6.61 11.96 10.25
N ILE A 205 7.26 10.95 10.83
CA ILE A 205 7.39 10.77 12.27
C ILE A 205 8.84 11.04 12.68
N ASN A 206 9.04 12.13 13.41
CA ASN A 206 10.27 12.44 14.12
C ASN A 206 10.07 12.19 15.62
N PHE A 207 10.60 11.07 16.13
CA PHE A 207 10.47 10.71 17.55
C PHE A 207 11.25 11.63 18.51
N GLU A 208 12.10 12.51 17.99
CA GLU A 208 12.82 13.52 18.78
C GLU A 208 12.13 14.87 18.81
N ASP A 209 11.02 15.02 18.07
CA ASP A 209 10.19 16.21 18.16
C ASP A 209 9.71 16.36 19.61
N GLU A 210 9.96 17.52 20.22
CA GLU A 210 9.61 17.79 21.62
C GLU A 210 8.12 17.60 21.89
N ARG A 211 7.27 17.75 20.85
CA ARG A 211 5.83 17.53 20.94
C ARG A 211 5.43 16.06 21.15
N PHE A 212 6.35 15.11 21.00
CA PHE A 212 6.15 13.71 21.39
C PHE A 212 6.51 13.44 22.85
N ARG A 213 7.18 14.38 23.53
CA ARG A 213 7.70 14.22 24.90
C ARG A 213 6.81 14.87 25.97
N SER A 214 5.81 15.64 25.56
CA SER A 214 4.81 16.31 26.41
C SER A 214 3.57 15.46 26.59
#